data_AF-A0A1G2QWK7-F1
#
_entry.id   AF-A0A1G2QWK7-F1
#
_cell.length_a   1.000
_cell.length_b   1.000
_cell.length_c   1.000
_cell.angle_alpha   90.00
_cell.angle_beta   90.00
_cell.angle_gamma   90.00
#
_symmetry.space_group_name_H-M   'P 1'
#
loop_
_entity.id
_entity.type
_entity.pdbx_description
1 polymer ?
#
loop_
_entity_poly.entity_id
_entity_poly.type
_entity_poly.pdbx_seq_one_letter_code
_entity_poly.pdbx_strand_id
1 'polypeptide(L)' 'MTTELKNILKRVEKWPKKRQEDATRALLEVEQNPLPRRTLLTKEQIKEVESVQRGIRAGKIKMLSDKQVKAMWKSFGL' A
#
# COMPACT_ATOMS: atom_id res chain seq x y z
N MET A 1 -3.64 -14.09 21.01
CA MET A 1 -2.92 -13.04 20.28
C MET A 1 -1.55 -13.56 19.87
N THR A 2 -1.24 -13.61 18.57
CA THR A 2 0.03 -14.15 18.04
C THR A 2 1.21 -13.22 18.34
N THR A 3 2.43 -13.76 18.28
CA THR A 3 3.67 -13.00 18.46
C THR A 3 3.82 -11.92 17.39
N GLU A 4 3.44 -12.20 16.15
CA GLU A 4 3.44 -11.23 15.05
C GLU A 4 2.51 -10.05 15.35
N LEU A 5 1.28 -10.33 15.80
CA LEU A 5 0.30 -9.28 16.09
C LEU A 5 0.78 -8.37 17.24
N LYS A 6 1.36 -8.95 18.30
CA LYS A 6 1.99 -8.18 19.39
C LYS A 6 3.09 -7.26 18.88
N ASN A 7 3.93 -7.74 17.97
CA ASN A 7 5.04 -6.96 17.42
C ASN A 7 4.56 -5.82 16.51
N ILE A 8 3.48 -6.03 15.78
CA ILE A 8 2.86 -4.98 14.96
C ILE A 8 2.28 -3.88 15.85
N LEU A 9 1.50 -4.23 16.88
CA LEU A 9 0.92 -3.25 17.81
C LEU A 9 2.00 -2.39 18.49
N LYS A 10 3.06 -3.02 19.00
CA LYS A 10 4.21 -2.31 19.58
C LYS A 10 4.90 -1.33 18.63
N ARG A 11 4.81 -1.55 17.31
CA ARG A 11 5.36 -0.63 16.31
C ARG A 11 4.41 0.52 16.02
N VAL A 12 3.11 0.24 15.96
CA VAL A 12 2.07 1.25 15.74
C VAL A 12 1.99 2.22 16.91
N GLU A 13 2.14 1.74 18.15
CA GLU A 13 2.19 2.56 19.36
C GLU A 13 3.32 3.61 19.33
N LYS A 14 4.41 3.31 18.62
CA LYS A 14 5.55 4.24 18.46
C LYS A 14 5.33 5.29 17.36
N TRP A 15 4.25 5.20 16.58
CA TRP A 15 3.97 6.18 15.53
C TRP A 15 3.44 7.49 16.11
N PRO A 16 3.58 8.62 15.39
CA PRO A 16 2.89 9.85 15.74
C PRO A 16 1.37 9.62 15.83
N LYS A 17 0.71 10.26 16.81
CA LYS A 17 -0.72 10.06 17.10
C LYS A 17 -1.62 10.19 15.86
N LYS A 18 -1.39 11.22 15.05
CA LYS A 18 -2.11 11.44 13.77
C LYS A 18 -2.05 10.21 12.84
N ARG A 19 -0.88 9.58 12.74
CA ARG A 19 -0.69 8.39 11.90
C ARG A 19 -1.39 7.15 12.47
N GLN A 20 -1.51 7.06 13.80
CA GLN A 20 -2.29 6.00 14.43
C GLN A 20 -3.78 6.17 14.11
N GLU A 21 -4.29 7.40 14.24
CA GLU A 21 -5.69 7.74 13.92
C GLU A 21 -6.03 7.49 12.44
N ASP A 22 -5.14 7.87 11.52
CA ASP A 22 -5.30 7.60 10.09
C ASP A 22 -5.35 6.09 9.80
N ALA A 23 -4.49 5.30 10.47
CA ALA A 23 -4.50 3.85 10.33
C ALA A 23 -5.78 3.22 10.89
N THR A 24 -6.29 3.71 12.03
CA THR A 24 -7.57 3.28 12.58
C THR A 24 -8.71 3.58 11.63
N ARG A 25 -8.75 4.78 11.04
CA ARG A 25 -9.78 5.16 10.06
C ARG A 25 -9.78 4.25 8.85
N ALA A 26 -8.61 3.98 8.27
CA ALA A 26 -8.48 3.08 7.13
C ALA A 26 -8.94 1.65 7.44
N LEU A 27 -8.65 1.14 8.65
CA LEU A 27 -9.11 -0.18 9.07
C LEU A 27 -10.64 -0.23 9.21
N LEU A 28 -11.24 0.78 9.84
CA LEU A 28 -12.69 0.89 9.97
C LEU A 28 -13.39 0.99 8.61
N GLU A 29 -12.80 1.72 7.65
CA GLU A 29 -13.34 1.81 6.29
C GLU A 29 -13.34 0.44 5.58
N VAL A 30 -12.30 -0.37 5.78
CA VAL A 30 -12.20 -1.74 5.25
C VAL A 30 -13.19 -2.69 5.94
N GLU A 31 -13.43 -2.52 7.25
CA GLU A 31 -14.44 -3.31 7.97
C GLU A 31 -15.87 -2.96 7.55
N GLN A 32 -16.16 -1.68 7.34
CA GLN A 32 -17.47 -1.20 6.91
C GLN A 32 -17.74 -1.53 5.43
N ASN A 33 -16.70 -1.56 4.61
CA ASN A 33 -16.78 -1.93 3.20
C ASN A 33 -15.83 -3.09 2.95
N PRO A 34 -16.19 -4.33 3.36
CA PRO A 34 -15.36 -5.48 3.11
C PRO A 34 -15.15 -5.60 1.62
N LEU A 35 -13.91 -5.29 1.20
CA LEU A 35 -13.50 -5.30 -0.19
C LEU A 35 -13.89 -6.67 -0.77
N PRO A 36 -14.67 -6.72 -1.88
CA PRO A 36 -14.99 -7.98 -2.51
C PRO A 36 -13.71 -8.79 -2.74
N ARG A 37 -13.72 -10.12 -2.62
CA ARG A 37 -12.51 -10.91 -2.93
C ARG A 37 -11.93 -10.62 -4.33
N ARG A 38 -12.74 -10.07 -5.24
CA ARG A 38 -12.37 -9.59 -6.58
C ARG A 38 -11.51 -8.31 -6.61
N THR A 39 -11.45 -7.53 -5.54
CA THR A 39 -10.56 -6.36 -5.43
C THR A 39 -9.20 -6.69 -4.81
N LEU A 40 -8.97 -7.95 -4.43
CA LEU A 40 -7.64 -8.43 -4.04
C LEU A 40 -6.83 -8.77 -5.29
N LEU A 41 -5.56 -8.41 -5.29
CA LEU A 41 -4.62 -8.83 -6.34
C LEU A 41 -4.47 -10.35 -6.35
N THR A 42 -4.31 -10.94 -7.54
CA THR A 42 -3.95 -12.35 -7.67
C THR A 42 -2.53 -12.60 -7.17
N LYS A 43 -2.17 -13.86 -6.94
CA LYS A 43 -0.80 -14.22 -6.49
C LYS A 43 0.26 -13.76 -7.49
N GLU A 44 -0.07 -13.80 -8.77
CA GLU A 44 0.79 -13.38 -9.87
C GLU A 44 0.98 -11.86 -9.85
N GLN A 45 -0.10 -11.10 -9.67
CA GLN A 45 -0.04 -9.64 -9.54
C GLN A 45 0.74 -9.21 -8.29
N ILE A 46 0.59 -9.94 -7.17
CA ILE A 46 1.38 -9.67 -5.96
C ILE A 46 2.88 -9.88 -6.24
N LYS A 47 3.27 -10.99 -6.88
CA LYS A 47 4.67 -11.26 -7.25
C LYS A 47 5.24 -10.19 -8.18
N GLU A 48 4.44 -9.68 -9.11
CA GLU A 48 4.85 -8.59 -9.99
C GLU A 48 5.13 -7.31 -9.20
N VAL A 49 4.21 -6.90 -8.32
CA VAL A 49 4.38 -5.73 -7.45
C VAL A 49 5.65 -5.87 -6.59
N GLU A 50 5.87 -7.04 -5.99
CA GLU A 50 7.08 -7.31 -5.20
C GLU A 50 8.36 -7.24 -6.04
N SER A 51 8.33 -7.74 -7.28
CA SER A 51 9.45 -7.64 -8.22
C SER A 51 9.78 -6.19 -8.55
N VAL A 52 8.76 -5.38 -8.88
CA VAL A 52 8.92 -3.96 -9.18
C VAL A 52 9.47 -3.20 -7.98
N GLN A 53 8.94 -3.45 -6.78
CA GLN A 53 9.44 -2.83 -5.54
C GLN A 53 10.91 -3.16 -5.29
N ARG A 54 11.33 -4.41 -5.51
CA ARG A 54 12.75 -4.79 -5.40
C ARG A 54 13.61 -4.07 -6.45
N GLY A 55 13.13 -3.96 -7.69
CA GLY A 55 13.81 -3.22 -8.74
C GLY A 55 14.00 -1.73 -8.42
N ILE A 56 12.98 -1.08 -7.84
CA ILE A 56 13.06 0.32 -7.39
C ILE A 56 14.09 0.46 -6.26
N ARG A 57 14.03 -0.39 -5.22
CA ARG A 57 14.98 -0.34 -4.09
C ARG A 57 16.42 -0.59 -4.54
N ALA A 58 16.62 -1.44 -5.54
CA ALA A 58 17.94 -1.71 -6.13
C ALA A 58 18.39 -0.63 -7.13
N GLY A 59 17.61 0.44 -7.35
CA GLY A 59 17.90 1.50 -8.32
C GLY A 59 17.83 1.06 -9.78
N LYS A 60 17.32 -0.15 -10.07
CA LYS A 60 17.22 -0.73 -11.42
C LYS A 60 15.97 -0.27 -12.18
N ILE A 61 14.95 0.15 -11.45
CA ILE A 61 13.70 0.68 -12.02
C ILE A 61 13.58 2.13 -11.60
N LYS A 62 13.52 3.03 -12.59
CA LYS A 62 13.34 4.45 -12.36
C LYS A 62 11.84 4.75 -12.18
N MET A 63 11.48 5.33 -11.04
CA MET A 63 10.12 5.83 -10.85
C MET A 63 9.88 7.05 -11.74
N LEU A 64 8.68 7.13 -12.29
CA LEU A 64 8.23 8.33 -13.01
C LEU A 64 8.14 9.51 -12.04
N SER A 65 8.54 10.68 -12.49
CA SER A 65 8.26 11.93 -11.78
C SER A 65 6.76 12.26 -11.80
N ASP A 66 6.31 13.07 -10.85
CA ASP A 66 4.90 13.50 -10.77
C ASP A 66 4.38 14.11 -12.08
N LYS A 67 5.24 14.87 -12.78
CA LYS A 67 4.91 15.45 -14.09
C LYS A 67 4.64 14.36 -15.15
N GLN A 68 5.44 13.30 -15.13
CA GLN A 68 5.28 12.17 -16.05
C GLN A 68 4.05 11.32 -15.70
N VAL A 69 3.80 11.09 -14.40
CA VAL A 69 2.59 10.40 -13.94
C VAL A 69 1.33 11.18 -14.36
N LYS A 70 1.33 12.50 -14.17
CA LYS A 70 0.22 13.37 -14.57
C LYS A 70 -0.02 13.36 -16.09
N ALA A 71 1.05 13.40 -16.89
CA ALA A 71 0.93 13.31 -18.34
C ALA A 71 0.36 11.96 -18.80
N MET A 72 0.78 10.88 -18.13
CA MET A 72 0.29 9.52 -18.38
C MET A 72 -1.21 9.40 -18.05
N TRP A 73 -1.65 9.88 -16.89
CA TRP A 73 -3.07 9.84 -16.51
C TRP A 73 -3.94 10.62 -17.48
N LYS A 74 -3.49 11.81 -17.89
CA LYS A 74 -4.18 12.61 -18.91
C LYS A 74 -4.35 11.85 -20.24
N SER A 75 -3.38 11.02 -20.63
CA SER A 75 -3.48 10.19 -21.85
C SER A 75 -4.53 9.06 -21.74
N PHE A 76 -4.90 8.68 -20.51
CA PHE A 76 -5.97 7.73 -20.23
C PHE A 76 -7.33 8.41 -19.96
N GLY A 77 -7.41 9.73 -20.06
CA GLY A 77 -8.65 10.48 -19.79
C GLY A 77 -8.99 10.64 -18.31
N LEU A 78 -8.01 10.48 -17.42
CA LEU A 78 -8.09 10.67 -15.97
C LEU A 78 -7.44 12.00 -15.54
#